data_AF-A0A8T0G4Q2-F1
#
_entry.id   AF-A0A8T0G4Q2-F1
#
_cell.length_a   1.000
_cell.length_b   1.000
_cell.length_c   1.000
_cell.angle_alpha   90.00
_cell.angle_beta   90.00
_cell.angle_gamma   90.00
#
_symmetry.space_group_name_H-M   'P 1'
#
loop_
_entity.id
_entity.type
_entity.pdbx_description
1 polymer ?
#
loop_
_entity_poly.entity_id
_entity_poly.type
_entity_poly.pdbx_seq_one_letter_code
_entity_poly.pdbx_strand_id
1 'polypeptide(L)'
;MRMERSAGAFARAALLPLSLLCFPVSRGSPLLRMIGIPFQHAVKYHRWLGHLTLTLYSTHSILFIWVFATEHDASKLLQWPLTGISYISGTFAFATGVIMWLTAVAPIRRRWFEVFYVTHHLYLVFFAFLVFHVGPKMSAYTAGGIFLFFVDRFIRMVQSRHSLSLAAAKVYPSGVIELKLRKSPGVAYNALSSVFVNIPCVSRLQWHPFSITSSPLDDSRTLTVCIKPLGKWTKRLHRTLVASDSKASPSSCTFSNLLFAEGPYGHASDFYLKYDALLLVAGGIGITPFIAILRDLFHRHQAKERGLPRSIQLIWTVKRGSELVLLTDIFPPKRYSNATMHFECHAFLTGQDTQYDTGEVSLIHGGEPENEVTMNFPNVSGCEGSLSTVSATGNGLWIASLTAVASFATIFVMYVSDRSTSLQSPSGNPLSSHHVALLYFVSMLMGIGGFGGVVVLVWSILRNINSGKSYKSASVYDEEGTPASCPLPDRENVWQRNLLDNTNVMRGRPNIRKYFNAAAEWYRGKDVGVLVSGPASLQQSVAGECKAHYMSSSVESPFYFHSVSFDM
;
A
#
# COMPACT_ATOMS: atom_id res chain seq x y z
N MET A 1 -12.42 39.37 24.57
CA MET A 1 -11.24 38.95 25.38
C MET A 1 -11.24 37.49 25.89
N ARG A 2 -12.14 37.03 26.79
CA ARG A 2 -12.10 35.63 27.29
C ARG A 2 -12.29 34.60 26.16
N MET A 3 -13.19 34.88 25.23
CA MET A 3 -13.59 33.96 24.15
C MET A 3 -12.54 33.88 23.05
N GLU A 4 -11.87 34.99 22.72
CA GLU A 4 -10.70 35.01 21.82
C GLU A 4 -9.52 34.23 22.40
N ARG A 5 -9.26 34.34 23.71
CA ARG A 5 -8.23 33.55 24.38
C ARG A 5 -8.54 32.06 24.29
N SER A 6 -9.80 31.67 24.51
CA SER A 6 -10.26 30.29 24.33
C SER A 6 -10.11 29.82 22.88
N ALA A 7 -10.52 30.64 21.90
CA ALA A 7 -10.37 30.33 20.48
C ALA A 7 -8.89 30.11 20.10
N GLY A 8 -7.99 30.97 20.58
CA GLY A 8 -6.55 30.81 20.40
C GLY A 8 -5.98 29.56 21.10
N ALA A 9 -6.55 29.15 22.24
CA ALA A 9 -6.16 27.92 22.93
C ALA A 9 -6.51 26.68 22.11
N PHE A 10 -7.71 26.61 21.51
CA PHE A 10 -8.08 25.52 20.60
C PHE A 10 -7.17 25.42 19.38
N ALA A 11 -6.80 26.56 18.77
CA ALA A 11 -5.84 26.57 17.66
C ALA A 11 -4.46 26.05 18.08
N ARG A 12 -3.95 26.45 19.25
CA ARG A 12 -2.67 25.93 19.77
C ARG A 12 -2.74 24.44 20.09
N ALA A 13 -3.84 23.98 20.68
CA ALA A 13 -4.06 22.57 20.94
C ALA A 13 -4.10 21.73 19.64
N ALA A 14 -4.60 22.31 18.54
CA ALA A 14 -4.65 21.65 17.24
C ALA A 14 -3.28 21.47 16.56
N LEU A 15 -2.24 22.20 16.99
CA LEU A 15 -0.89 22.09 16.40
C LEU A 15 -0.29 20.70 16.60
N LEU A 16 -0.48 20.06 17.76
CA LEU A 16 0.05 18.73 18.04
C LEU A 16 -0.57 17.63 17.15
N PRO A 17 -1.91 17.47 17.07
CA PRO A 17 -2.47 16.46 16.20
C PRO A 17 -2.21 16.77 14.71
N LEU A 18 -2.12 18.05 14.33
CA LEU A 18 -1.77 18.44 12.97
C LEU A 18 -0.32 18.08 12.61
N SER A 19 0.64 18.28 13.53
CA SER A 19 2.05 17.96 13.28
C SER A 19 2.27 16.46 13.05
N LEU A 20 1.43 15.63 13.68
CA LEU A 20 1.45 14.17 13.51
C LEU A 20 0.54 13.68 12.37
N LEU A 21 -0.33 14.52 11.81
CA LEU A 21 -1.41 14.09 10.90
C LEU A 21 -0.91 13.37 9.63
N CYS A 22 0.18 13.86 9.03
CA CYS A 22 0.70 13.33 7.76
C CYS A 22 1.68 12.17 7.93
N PHE A 23 2.14 11.93 9.16
CA PHE A 23 3.10 10.88 9.46
C PHE A 23 2.57 9.47 9.12
N PRO A 24 1.34 9.08 9.50
CA PRO A 24 0.85 7.71 9.28
C PRO A 24 0.49 7.39 7.83
N VAL A 25 0.42 8.40 6.95
CA VAL A 25 0.12 8.23 5.50
C VAL A 25 1.37 8.26 4.62
N SER A 26 2.54 8.42 5.23
CA SER A 26 3.83 8.40 4.54
C SER A 26 4.27 6.94 4.31
N ARG A 27 4.00 6.40 3.12
CA ARG A 27 4.04 4.95 2.82
C ARG A 27 5.46 4.38 2.92
N GLY A 28 6.46 5.16 2.52
CA GLY A 28 7.87 4.82 2.59
C GLY A 28 8.57 5.33 3.86
N SER A 29 7.85 5.81 4.87
CA SER A 29 8.46 6.42 6.07
C SER A 29 9.46 5.48 6.74
N PRO A 30 10.75 5.87 6.87
CA PRO A 30 11.73 5.11 7.63
C PRO A 30 11.33 4.97 9.10
N LEU A 31 10.66 5.98 9.65
CA LEU A 31 10.22 5.97 11.04
C LEU A 31 9.09 4.95 11.27
N LEU A 32 8.12 4.82 10.36
CA LEU A 32 7.11 3.75 10.46
C LEU A 32 7.76 2.36 10.39
N ARG A 33 8.79 2.21 9.54
CA ARG A 33 9.58 0.97 9.45
C ARG A 33 10.37 0.68 10.72
N MET A 34 10.99 1.69 11.34
CA MET A 34 11.72 1.53 12.61
C MET A 34 10.81 1.12 13.77
N ILE A 35 9.60 1.68 13.84
CA ILE A 35 8.61 1.32 14.87
C ILE A 35 7.94 -0.04 14.56
N GLY A 36 8.14 -0.58 13.35
CA GLY A 36 7.56 -1.85 12.92
C GLY A 36 6.06 -1.78 12.62
N ILE A 37 5.51 -0.59 12.41
CA ILE A 37 4.09 -0.39 12.08
C ILE A 37 3.95 -0.29 10.56
N PRO A 38 3.31 -1.26 9.89
CA PRO A 38 3.06 -1.16 8.45
C PRO A 38 2.09 0.00 8.17
N PHE A 39 2.27 0.67 7.03
CA PHE A 39 1.46 1.85 6.68
C PHE A 39 -0.05 1.57 6.71
N GLN A 40 -0.45 0.33 6.37
CA GLN A 40 -1.86 -0.10 6.32
C GLN A 40 -2.54 0.07 7.69
N HIS A 41 -1.84 -0.25 8.77
CA HIS A 41 -2.34 -0.03 10.12
C HIS A 41 -2.20 1.44 10.54
N ALA A 42 -1.14 2.10 10.07
CA ALA A 42 -0.86 3.50 10.40
C ALA A 42 -1.99 4.45 9.95
N VAL A 43 -2.66 4.18 8.81
CA VAL A 43 -3.81 4.98 8.31
C VAL A 43 -4.92 5.15 9.35
N LYS A 44 -5.10 4.21 10.29
CA LYS A 44 -6.07 4.35 11.40
C LYS A 44 -5.76 5.60 12.25
N TYR A 45 -4.49 5.85 12.56
CA TYR A 45 -4.06 7.03 13.32
C TYR A 45 -4.27 8.31 12.54
N HIS A 46 -4.04 8.31 11.22
CA HIS A 46 -4.34 9.48 10.39
C HIS A 46 -5.82 9.88 10.47
N ARG A 47 -6.73 8.90 10.46
CA ARG A 47 -8.17 9.18 10.62
C ARG A 47 -8.48 9.79 11.99
N TRP A 48 -7.94 9.23 13.08
CA TRP A 48 -8.14 9.76 14.43
C TRP A 48 -7.58 11.18 14.59
N LEU A 49 -6.34 11.40 14.14
CA LEU A 49 -5.69 12.71 14.17
C LEU A 49 -6.43 13.72 13.29
N GLY A 50 -6.97 13.29 12.14
CA GLY A 50 -7.75 14.13 11.24
C GLY A 50 -9.05 14.60 11.89
N HIS A 51 -9.81 13.70 12.52
CA HIS A 51 -11.00 14.05 13.30
C HIS A 51 -10.68 15.01 14.44
N LEU A 52 -9.63 14.73 15.22
CA LEU A 52 -9.22 15.58 16.34
C LEU A 52 -8.81 16.99 15.85
N THR A 53 -7.96 17.07 14.83
CA THR A 53 -7.47 18.33 14.26
C THR A 53 -8.62 19.19 13.75
N LEU A 54 -9.52 18.61 12.95
CA LEU A 54 -10.64 19.34 12.36
C LEU A 54 -11.70 19.73 13.39
N THR A 55 -11.87 18.94 14.46
CA THR A 55 -12.75 19.32 15.57
C THR A 55 -12.20 20.56 16.28
N LEU A 56 -10.91 20.56 16.65
CA LEU A 56 -10.27 21.69 17.32
C LEU A 56 -10.26 22.96 16.46
N TYR A 57 -9.93 22.85 15.16
CA TYR A 57 -9.98 23.99 14.25
C TYR A 57 -11.40 24.47 13.94
N SER A 58 -12.40 23.58 13.95
CA SER A 58 -13.81 23.98 13.84
C SER A 58 -14.23 24.77 15.07
N THR A 59 -13.90 24.32 16.28
CA THR A 59 -14.17 25.08 17.51
C THR A 59 -13.46 26.43 17.50
N HIS A 60 -12.18 26.48 17.12
CA HIS A 60 -11.45 27.73 16.94
C HIS A 60 -12.16 28.70 15.97
N SER A 61 -12.55 28.21 14.80
CA SER A 61 -13.16 29.03 13.74
C SER A 61 -14.55 29.52 14.16
N ILE A 62 -15.39 28.66 14.75
CA ILE A 62 -16.73 29.01 15.24
C ILE A 62 -16.64 30.06 16.34
N LEU A 63 -15.69 29.94 17.27
CA LEU A 63 -15.53 30.94 18.33
C LEU A 63 -15.12 32.31 17.78
N PHE A 64 -14.22 32.37 16.78
CA PHE A 64 -13.86 33.65 16.15
C PHE A 64 -15.01 34.24 15.32
N ILE A 65 -15.76 33.41 14.58
CA ILE A 65 -16.98 33.86 13.88
C ILE A 65 -17.98 34.45 14.88
N TRP A 66 -18.16 33.80 16.03
CA TRP A 66 -19.06 34.29 17.06
C TRP A 66 -18.57 35.60 17.69
N VAL A 67 -17.27 35.73 17.98
CA VAL A 67 -16.68 37.00 18.45
C VAL A 67 -16.95 38.12 17.45
N PHE A 68 -16.67 37.91 16.16
CA PHE A 68 -16.89 38.94 15.14
C PHE A 68 -18.38 39.26 14.92
N ALA A 69 -19.25 38.26 15.09
CA ALA A 69 -20.70 38.48 15.08
C ALA A 69 -21.15 39.35 16.26
N THR A 70 -20.62 39.13 17.47
CA THR A 70 -20.92 39.98 18.64
C THR A 70 -20.36 41.39 18.53
N GLU A 71 -19.31 41.58 17.73
CA GLU A 71 -18.74 42.89 17.41
C GLU A 71 -19.44 43.57 16.22
N HIS A 72 -20.42 42.90 15.61
CA HIS A 72 -21.14 43.35 14.41
C HIS A 72 -20.22 43.70 13.21
N ASP A 73 -19.03 43.09 13.14
CA ASP A 73 -18.04 43.36 12.09
C ASP A 73 -17.57 42.06 11.43
N ALA A 74 -18.42 41.53 10.55
CA ALA A 74 -18.10 40.35 9.75
C ALA A 74 -16.98 40.61 8.72
N SER A 75 -16.69 41.88 8.39
CA SER A 75 -15.64 42.24 7.42
C SER A 75 -14.26 41.79 7.89
N LYS A 76 -14.07 41.61 9.20
CA LYS A 76 -12.86 41.03 9.81
C LYS A 76 -12.48 39.67 9.24
N LEU A 77 -13.45 38.84 8.84
CA LEU A 77 -13.17 37.55 8.19
C LEU A 77 -12.46 37.71 6.84
N LEU A 78 -12.61 38.85 6.17
CA LEU A 78 -11.99 39.14 4.89
C LEU A 78 -10.68 39.92 5.01
N GLN A 79 -10.27 40.26 6.24
CA GLN A 79 -9.06 41.05 6.45
C GLN A 79 -7.79 40.25 6.20
N TRP A 80 -6.87 40.90 5.52
CA TRP A 80 -5.54 40.41 5.21
C TRP A 80 -4.51 41.50 5.59
N PRO A 81 -4.19 41.66 6.89
CA PRO A 81 -3.28 42.71 7.34
C PRO A 81 -1.83 42.43 6.91
N LEU A 82 -1.06 43.48 6.61
CA LEU A 82 0.35 43.38 6.19
C LEU A 82 1.24 42.63 7.21
N THR A 83 0.90 42.72 8.50
CA THR A 83 1.61 42.04 9.58
C THR A 83 0.63 41.31 10.47
N GLY A 84 0.95 40.07 10.84
CA GLY A 84 0.16 39.27 11.78
C GLY A 84 -0.71 38.23 11.10
N ILE A 85 -1.89 37.98 11.67
CA ILE A 85 -2.77 36.88 11.30
C ILE A 85 -3.68 37.29 10.13
N SER A 86 -3.71 36.50 9.06
CA SER A 86 -4.61 36.72 7.92
C SER A 86 -5.91 35.93 8.09
N TYR A 87 -7.02 36.60 8.40
CA TYR A 87 -8.30 35.95 8.65
C TYR A 87 -8.89 35.33 7.39
N ILE A 88 -8.80 36.02 6.24
CA ILE A 88 -9.28 35.48 4.96
C ILE A 88 -8.57 34.18 4.58
N SER A 89 -7.26 34.12 4.82
CA SER A 89 -6.47 32.92 4.62
C SER A 89 -6.93 31.79 5.56
N GLY A 90 -7.21 32.13 6.83
CA GLY A 90 -7.78 31.21 7.80
C GLY A 90 -9.15 30.68 7.37
N THR A 91 -10.00 31.53 6.78
CA THR A 91 -11.32 31.15 6.25
C THR A 91 -11.20 30.17 5.09
N PHE A 92 -10.28 30.38 4.13
CA PHE A 92 -10.03 29.43 3.05
C PHE A 92 -9.48 28.10 3.55
N ALA A 93 -8.53 28.13 4.50
CA ALA A 93 -8.03 26.91 5.14
C ALA A 93 -9.16 26.17 5.86
N PHE A 94 -10.02 26.86 6.62
CA PHE A 94 -11.15 26.25 7.31
C PHE A 94 -12.16 25.63 6.33
N ALA A 95 -12.57 26.36 5.30
CA ALA A 95 -13.54 25.88 4.31
C ALA A 95 -13.04 24.61 3.59
N THR A 96 -11.79 24.61 3.13
CA THR A 96 -11.19 23.44 2.49
C THR A 96 -11.03 22.26 3.44
N GLY A 97 -10.63 22.52 4.68
CA GLY A 97 -10.56 21.51 5.74
C GLY A 97 -11.93 20.85 5.99
N VAL A 98 -13.01 21.62 6.12
CA VAL A 98 -14.37 21.10 6.32
C VAL A 98 -14.82 20.25 5.14
N ILE A 99 -14.59 20.69 3.90
CA ILE A 99 -14.93 19.91 2.69
C ILE A 99 -14.20 18.56 2.70
N MET A 100 -12.90 18.56 2.99
CA MET A 100 -12.12 17.33 3.12
C MET A 100 -12.67 16.42 4.23
N TRP A 101 -13.04 17.01 5.37
CA TRP A 101 -13.50 16.26 6.54
C TRP A 101 -14.85 15.60 6.32
N LEU A 102 -15.82 16.35 5.79
CA LEU A 102 -17.16 15.84 5.47
C LEU A 102 -17.11 14.70 4.46
N THR A 103 -16.28 14.83 3.43
CA THR A 103 -16.14 13.77 2.41
C THR A 103 -15.36 12.55 2.90
N ALA A 104 -14.53 12.68 3.96
CA ALA A 104 -13.74 11.59 4.52
C ALA A 104 -14.48 10.70 5.53
N VAL A 105 -15.65 11.12 6.03
CA VAL A 105 -16.44 10.31 6.97
C VAL A 105 -16.86 8.97 6.35
N ALA A 106 -16.87 7.91 7.17
CA ALA A 106 -16.99 6.53 6.68
C ALA A 106 -18.22 6.28 5.78
N PRO A 107 -19.43 6.77 6.09
CA PRO A 107 -20.59 6.56 5.21
C PRO A 107 -20.40 7.17 3.81
N ILE A 108 -19.87 8.40 3.74
CA ILE A 108 -19.67 9.12 2.47
C ILE A 108 -18.51 8.48 1.71
N ARG A 109 -17.36 8.28 2.35
CA ARG A 109 -16.18 7.67 1.72
C ARG A 109 -16.46 6.29 1.13
N ARG A 110 -17.25 5.45 1.83
CA ARG A 110 -17.59 4.09 1.37
C ARG A 110 -18.55 4.08 0.18
N ARG A 111 -19.48 5.04 0.09
CA ARG A 111 -20.49 5.12 -0.98
C ARG A 111 -20.00 5.94 -2.19
N TRP A 112 -19.22 6.98 -1.93
CA TRP A 112 -18.76 8.00 -2.88
C TRP A 112 -17.24 8.17 -2.82
N PHE A 113 -16.51 7.06 -2.96
CA PHE A 113 -15.05 7.05 -2.87
C PHE A 113 -14.36 8.04 -3.81
N GLU A 114 -14.89 8.23 -5.03
CA GLU A 114 -14.35 9.19 -6.00
C GLU A 114 -14.39 10.63 -5.49
N VAL A 115 -15.53 11.02 -4.88
CA VAL A 115 -15.72 12.36 -4.34
C VAL A 115 -14.71 12.58 -3.21
N PHE A 116 -14.65 11.65 -2.26
CA PHE A 116 -13.64 11.64 -1.21
C PHE A 116 -12.22 11.79 -1.78
N TYR A 117 -11.87 10.96 -2.76
CA TYR A 117 -10.52 10.92 -3.31
C TYR A 117 -10.11 12.27 -3.91
N VAL A 118 -10.99 12.87 -4.71
CA VAL A 118 -10.72 14.17 -5.35
C VAL A 118 -10.69 15.30 -4.33
N THR A 119 -11.69 15.41 -3.46
CA THR A 119 -11.75 16.50 -2.47
C THR A 119 -10.63 16.42 -1.43
N HIS A 120 -10.13 15.22 -1.10
CA HIS A 120 -9.01 15.11 -0.17
C HIS A 120 -7.74 15.80 -0.68
N HIS A 121 -7.55 15.94 -2.00
CA HIS A 121 -6.42 16.66 -2.58
C HIS A 121 -6.42 18.17 -2.26
N LEU A 122 -7.53 18.72 -1.74
CA LEU A 122 -7.59 20.07 -1.19
C LEU A 122 -6.66 20.26 0.02
N TYR A 123 -6.00 19.21 0.52
CA TYR A 123 -4.93 19.33 1.52
C TYR A 123 -3.84 20.31 1.07
N LEU A 124 -3.56 20.40 -0.24
CA LEU A 124 -2.59 21.34 -0.80
C LEU A 124 -3.01 22.80 -0.52
N VAL A 125 -4.29 23.08 -0.74
CA VAL A 125 -4.89 24.40 -0.50
C VAL A 125 -4.94 24.66 1.01
N PHE A 126 -5.38 23.69 1.81
CA PHE A 126 -5.41 23.77 3.27
C PHE A 126 -4.05 24.16 3.85
N PHE A 127 -2.97 23.45 3.50
CA PHE A 127 -1.65 23.74 4.05
C PHE A 127 -1.08 25.07 3.57
N ALA A 128 -1.27 25.43 2.30
CA ALA A 128 -0.82 26.71 1.77
C ALA A 128 -1.47 27.88 2.54
N PHE A 129 -2.80 27.87 2.64
CA PHE A 129 -3.54 28.91 3.36
C PHE A 129 -3.35 28.84 4.89
N LEU A 130 -2.99 27.69 5.46
CA LEU A 130 -2.60 27.64 6.87
C LEU A 130 -1.30 28.41 7.12
N VAL A 131 -0.29 28.27 6.24
CA VAL A 131 0.97 29.02 6.34
C VAL A 131 0.72 30.52 6.18
N PHE A 132 -0.10 30.93 5.21
CA PHE A 132 -0.47 32.34 5.03
C PHE A 132 -1.32 32.90 6.21
N HIS A 133 -2.09 32.05 6.89
CA HIS A 133 -2.93 32.45 8.03
C HIS A 133 -2.10 32.81 9.27
N VAL A 134 -1.18 31.94 9.70
CA VAL A 134 -0.43 32.10 10.96
C VAL A 134 1.04 32.48 10.81
N GLY A 135 1.54 32.49 9.58
CA GLY A 135 2.95 32.77 9.26
C GLY A 135 3.92 31.63 9.64
N PRO A 136 5.19 31.77 9.23
CA PRO A 136 6.20 30.71 9.31
C PRO A 136 6.55 30.29 10.74
N LYS A 137 6.53 31.23 11.70
CA LYS A 137 6.85 30.94 13.11
C LYS A 137 5.89 29.92 13.72
N MET A 138 4.59 30.09 13.48
CA MET A 138 3.58 29.18 14.00
C MET A 138 3.45 27.92 13.15
N SER A 139 3.61 28.01 11.82
CA SER A 139 3.58 26.81 10.96
C SER A 139 4.81 25.92 11.15
N ALA A 140 5.93 26.44 11.67
CA ALA A 140 7.12 25.63 11.98
C ALA A 140 6.83 24.48 12.97
N TYR A 141 5.88 24.66 13.91
CA TYR A 141 5.48 23.61 14.85
C TYR A 141 4.84 22.39 14.18
N THR A 142 4.26 22.56 12.99
CA THR A 142 3.60 21.48 12.23
C THR A 142 4.38 21.07 10.99
N ALA A 143 5.40 21.85 10.63
CA ALA A 143 6.19 21.67 9.42
C ALA A 143 6.86 20.31 9.30
N GLY A 144 7.39 19.74 10.39
CA GLY A 144 8.17 18.50 10.33
C GLY A 144 7.40 17.33 9.70
N GLY A 145 6.18 17.04 10.17
CA GLY A 145 5.36 15.95 9.63
C GLY A 145 4.86 16.23 8.21
N ILE A 146 4.53 17.49 7.91
CA ILE A 146 4.09 17.92 6.57
C ILE A 146 5.25 17.79 5.57
N PHE A 147 6.45 18.23 5.95
CA PHE A 147 7.66 18.15 5.14
C PHE A 147 8.01 16.71 4.79
N LEU A 148 8.05 15.82 5.80
CA LEU A 148 8.30 14.39 5.58
C LEU A 148 7.29 13.76 4.62
N PHE A 149 6.02 14.15 4.73
CA PHE A 149 4.98 13.68 3.82
C PHE A 149 5.21 14.15 2.38
N PHE A 150 5.63 15.40 2.17
CA PHE A 150 5.95 15.90 0.83
C PHE A 150 7.24 15.29 0.27
N VAL A 151 8.24 14.99 1.10
CA VAL A 151 9.41 14.19 0.68
C VAL A 151 8.95 12.79 0.22
N ASP A 152 8.14 12.09 1.00
CA ASP A 152 7.56 10.79 0.62
C ASP A 152 6.69 10.90 -0.66
N ARG A 153 5.93 11.98 -0.82
CA ARG A 153 5.15 12.28 -2.04
C ARG A 153 6.06 12.51 -3.25
N PHE A 154 7.16 13.22 -3.09
CA PHE A 154 8.13 13.47 -4.16
C PHE A 154 8.83 12.18 -4.59
N ILE A 155 9.29 11.34 -3.65
CA ILE A 155 9.89 10.03 -3.95
C ILE A 155 8.91 9.16 -4.75
N ARG A 156 7.64 9.08 -4.32
CA ARG A 156 6.59 8.34 -5.04
C ARG A 156 6.30 8.90 -6.42
N MET A 157 6.29 10.23 -6.55
CA MET A 157 6.12 10.88 -7.85
C MET A 157 7.25 10.48 -8.80
N VAL A 158 8.51 10.51 -8.35
CA VAL A 158 9.67 10.08 -9.15
C VAL A 158 9.55 8.59 -9.52
N GLN A 159 9.19 7.74 -8.55
CA GLN A 159 9.01 6.30 -8.80
C GLN A 159 7.92 6.02 -9.86
N SER A 160 6.81 6.75 -9.80
CA SER A 160 5.66 6.58 -10.68
C SER A 160 5.80 7.25 -12.05
N ARG A 161 6.94 7.90 -12.36
CA ARG A 161 7.18 8.50 -13.70
C ARG A 161 7.37 7.48 -14.81
N HIS A 162 7.89 6.30 -14.46
CA HIS A 162 8.21 5.27 -15.44
C HIS A 162 7.03 4.33 -15.61
N SER A 163 6.54 4.20 -16.85
CA SER A 163 5.62 3.14 -17.21
C SER A 163 6.31 1.79 -17.04
N LEU A 164 5.54 0.79 -16.65
CA LEU A 164 5.94 -0.60 -16.49
C LEU A 164 5.40 -1.41 -17.66
N SER A 165 6.24 -2.28 -18.19
CA SER A 165 5.80 -3.28 -19.16
C SER A 165 5.15 -4.43 -18.41
N LEU A 166 3.93 -4.78 -18.84
CA LEU A 166 3.21 -5.96 -18.38
C LEU A 166 3.85 -7.21 -19.01
N ALA A 167 4.09 -8.27 -18.23
CA ALA A 167 4.61 -9.53 -18.77
C ALA A 167 3.47 -10.42 -19.26
N ALA A 168 2.42 -10.56 -18.44
CA ALA A 168 1.23 -11.33 -18.76
C ALA A 168 0.02 -10.78 -18.01
N ALA A 169 -1.16 -10.97 -18.59
CA ALA A 169 -2.44 -10.83 -17.90
C ALA A 169 -3.27 -12.09 -18.12
N LYS A 170 -3.84 -12.63 -17.05
CA LYS A 170 -4.70 -13.82 -17.10
C LYS A 170 -6.03 -13.52 -16.40
N VAL A 171 -7.13 -13.97 -16.98
CA VAL A 171 -8.48 -13.86 -16.38
C VAL A 171 -9.00 -15.26 -16.10
N TYR A 172 -9.18 -15.58 -14.82
CA TYR A 172 -9.73 -16.85 -14.36
C TYR A 172 -11.25 -16.93 -14.64
N PRO A 173 -11.82 -18.15 -14.72
CA PRO A 173 -13.28 -18.35 -14.82
C PRO A 173 -14.08 -17.68 -13.69
N SER A 174 -13.48 -17.51 -12.51
CA SER A 174 -14.06 -16.76 -11.39
C SER A 174 -14.19 -15.24 -11.64
N GLY A 175 -13.62 -14.73 -12.74
CA GLY A 175 -13.46 -13.32 -13.06
C GLY A 175 -12.30 -12.65 -12.32
N VAL A 176 -11.48 -13.41 -11.57
CA VAL A 176 -10.27 -12.86 -10.95
C VAL A 176 -9.23 -12.61 -12.04
N ILE A 177 -8.52 -11.49 -11.93
CA ILE A 177 -7.51 -11.05 -12.89
C ILE A 177 -6.14 -11.22 -12.26
N GLU A 178 -5.26 -11.99 -12.87
CA GLU A 178 -3.84 -12.04 -12.55
C GLU A 178 -3.07 -11.09 -13.46
N LEU A 179 -2.24 -10.22 -12.87
CA LEU A 179 -1.33 -9.34 -13.59
C LEU A 179 0.12 -9.65 -13.17
N LYS A 180 0.95 -10.06 -14.14
CA LYS A 180 2.37 -10.30 -13.96
C LYS A 180 3.15 -9.07 -14.39
N LEU A 181 3.64 -8.29 -13.43
CA LEU A 181 4.34 -7.02 -13.63
C LEU A 181 5.86 -7.26 -13.69
N ARG A 182 6.56 -6.56 -14.59
CA ARG A 182 8.03 -6.62 -14.66
C ARG A 182 8.68 -5.75 -13.57
N LYS A 183 9.73 -6.28 -12.94
CA LYS A 183 10.54 -5.59 -11.91
C LYS A 183 12.02 -5.60 -12.25
N SER A 184 12.74 -4.56 -11.83
CA SER A 184 14.19 -4.54 -12.00
C SER A 184 14.86 -5.58 -11.09
N PRO A 185 15.99 -6.19 -11.53
CA PRO A 185 16.82 -6.99 -10.64
C PRO A 185 17.25 -6.17 -9.42
N GLY A 186 16.98 -6.69 -8.21
CA GLY A 186 17.27 -6.00 -6.94
C GLY A 186 16.10 -5.19 -6.35
N VAL A 187 14.88 -5.31 -6.88
CA VAL A 187 13.66 -5.00 -6.11
C VAL A 187 13.48 -6.11 -5.07
N ALA A 188 13.83 -5.82 -3.82
CA ALA A 188 13.58 -6.69 -2.67
C ALA A 188 12.17 -6.42 -2.12
N TYR A 189 11.45 -7.49 -1.78
CA TYR A 189 10.15 -7.44 -1.12
C TYR A 189 9.94 -8.72 -0.31
N ASN A 190 8.89 -8.77 0.49
CA ASN A 190 8.46 -9.98 1.20
C ASN A 190 7.09 -10.47 0.77
N ALA A 191 6.74 -11.70 1.13
CA ALA A 191 5.45 -12.31 0.80
C ALA A 191 4.21 -11.49 1.23
N LEU A 192 4.36 -10.64 2.25
CA LEU A 192 3.28 -9.75 2.74
C LEU A 192 3.34 -8.34 2.16
N SER A 193 4.18 -8.11 1.16
CA SER A 193 4.30 -6.84 0.47
C SER A 193 3.14 -6.62 -0.50
N SER A 194 2.97 -5.36 -0.88
CA SER A 194 1.90 -4.93 -1.75
C SER A 194 2.35 -3.78 -2.61
N VAL A 195 1.69 -3.63 -3.75
CA VAL A 195 2.04 -2.63 -4.75
C VAL A 195 0.80 -1.81 -5.06
N PHE A 196 0.98 -0.50 -5.26
CA PHE A 196 -0.10 0.34 -5.78
C PHE A 196 0.01 0.37 -7.29
N VAL A 197 -1.10 0.12 -7.98
CA VAL A 197 -1.16 0.09 -9.44
C VAL A 197 -2.05 1.22 -9.92
N ASN A 198 -1.58 1.94 -10.94
CA ASN A 198 -2.37 2.86 -11.75
C ASN A 198 -2.38 2.37 -13.19
N ILE A 199 -3.58 2.36 -13.77
CA ILE A 199 -3.81 1.96 -15.16
C ILE A 199 -4.63 3.08 -15.80
N PRO A 200 -4.02 4.03 -16.53
CA PRO A 200 -4.68 5.22 -17.06
C PRO A 200 -5.86 4.93 -17.99
N CYS A 201 -5.86 3.79 -18.70
CA CYS A 201 -7.00 3.40 -19.54
C CYS A 201 -8.26 3.05 -18.70
N VAL A 202 -8.09 2.73 -17.42
CA VAL A 202 -9.18 2.55 -16.46
C VAL A 202 -9.45 3.87 -15.72
N SER A 203 -8.41 4.51 -15.21
CA SER A 203 -8.47 5.80 -14.52
C SER A 203 -7.10 6.48 -14.46
N ARG A 204 -7.01 7.74 -14.90
CA ARG A 204 -5.74 8.50 -14.98
C ARG A 204 -5.16 8.88 -13.63
N LEU A 205 -6.00 9.03 -12.60
CA LEU A 205 -5.56 9.58 -11.31
C LEU A 205 -5.56 8.55 -10.18
N GLN A 206 -6.30 7.44 -10.33
CA GLN A 206 -6.51 6.53 -9.21
C GLN A 206 -5.43 5.47 -9.07
N TRP A 207 -4.94 5.33 -7.85
CA TRP A 207 -3.97 4.32 -7.46
C TRP A 207 -4.62 3.34 -6.49
N HIS A 208 -4.56 2.05 -6.80
CA HIS A 208 -5.18 0.99 -5.99
C HIS A 208 -4.13 0.01 -5.47
N PRO A 209 -4.16 -0.36 -4.17
CA PRO A 209 -3.23 -1.32 -3.61
C PRO A 209 -3.67 -2.74 -3.93
N PHE A 210 -2.69 -3.61 -4.18
CA PHE A 210 -2.90 -5.05 -4.31
C PHE A 210 -1.77 -5.79 -3.61
N SER A 211 -2.12 -6.84 -2.87
CA SER A 211 -1.15 -7.76 -2.28
C SER A 211 -0.39 -8.47 -3.39
N ILE A 212 0.93 -8.55 -3.23
CA ILE A 212 1.75 -9.37 -4.11
C ILE A 212 1.42 -10.83 -3.80
N THR A 213 1.16 -11.61 -4.85
CA THR A 213 0.74 -13.02 -4.77
C THR A 213 1.93 -13.96 -5.06
N SER A 214 2.97 -13.46 -5.76
CA SER A 214 4.24 -14.18 -5.96
C SER A 214 5.16 -14.11 -4.74
N SER A 215 5.93 -15.16 -4.50
CA SER A 215 7.05 -15.16 -3.56
C SER A 215 8.19 -14.27 -4.08
N PRO A 216 8.99 -13.64 -3.20
CA PRO A 216 10.24 -12.98 -3.60
C PRO A 216 11.25 -13.91 -4.28
N LEU A 217 11.12 -15.22 -4.08
CA LEU A 217 11.99 -16.27 -4.62
C LEU A 217 11.47 -16.88 -5.93
N ASP A 218 10.27 -16.52 -6.41
CA ASP A 218 9.69 -17.08 -7.64
C ASP A 218 10.44 -16.66 -8.90
N ASP A 219 10.62 -15.36 -9.09
CA ASP A 219 11.27 -14.79 -10.26
C ASP A 219 12.03 -13.51 -9.87
N SER A 220 13.25 -13.40 -10.36
CA SER A 220 14.07 -12.21 -10.18
C SER A 220 13.51 -11.00 -10.94
N ARG A 221 12.75 -11.21 -12.02
CA ARG A 221 12.31 -10.17 -12.97
C ARG A 221 10.81 -9.88 -13.02
N THR A 222 9.98 -10.65 -12.33
CA THR A 222 8.53 -10.38 -12.29
C THR A 222 7.96 -10.46 -10.88
N LEU A 223 6.82 -9.78 -10.69
CA LEU A 223 5.97 -9.93 -9.52
C LEU A 223 4.52 -10.05 -9.98
N THR A 224 3.70 -10.76 -9.23
CA THR A 224 2.31 -11.06 -9.62
C THR A 224 1.33 -10.48 -8.61
N VAL A 225 0.21 -9.95 -9.09
CA VAL A 225 -0.93 -9.52 -8.27
C VAL A 225 -2.23 -10.11 -8.78
N CYS A 226 -3.11 -10.53 -7.88
CA CYS A 226 -4.45 -11.01 -8.22
C CYS A 226 -5.54 -10.03 -7.78
N ILE A 227 -6.42 -9.66 -8.71
CA ILE A 227 -7.40 -8.59 -8.57
C ILE A 227 -8.81 -9.15 -8.79
N LYS A 228 -9.65 -9.09 -7.75
CA LYS A 228 -11.06 -9.49 -7.85
C LYS A 228 -11.95 -8.29 -8.24
N PRO A 229 -12.87 -8.42 -9.22
CA PRO A 229 -13.73 -7.34 -9.69
C PRO A 229 -14.87 -6.99 -8.71
N LEU A 230 -14.54 -6.32 -7.61
CA LEU A 230 -15.49 -5.96 -6.55
C LEU A 230 -16.04 -4.52 -6.69
N GLY A 231 -15.17 -3.55 -7.00
CA GLY A 231 -15.51 -2.12 -7.11
C GLY A 231 -15.66 -1.63 -8.56
N LYS A 232 -16.05 -0.35 -8.71
CA LYS A 232 -16.21 0.29 -10.04
C LYS A 232 -14.92 0.20 -10.88
N TRP A 233 -13.78 0.56 -10.29
CA TRP A 233 -12.46 0.51 -10.95
C TRP A 233 -12.09 -0.91 -11.37
N THR A 234 -12.13 -1.88 -10.45
CA THR A 234 -11.75 -3.28 -10.73
C THR A 234 -12.70 -3.95 -11.73
N LYS A 235 -14.00 -3.61 -11.73
CA LYS A 235 -14.96 -4.10 -12.74
C LYS A 235 -14.69 -3.51 -14.11
N ARG A 236 -14.30 -2.23 -14.18
CA ARG A 236 -13.90 -1.59 -15.44
C ARG A 236 -12.62 -2.23 -15.98
N LEU A 237 -11.62 -2.48 -15.14
CA LEU A 237 -10.41 -3.23 -15.47
C LEU A 237 -10.74 -4.58 -16.11
N HIS A 238 -11.59 -5.39 -15.45
CA HIS A 238 -12.04 -6.69 -15.98
C HIS A 238 -12.65 -6.57 -17.37
N ARG A 239 -13.62 -5.66 -17.55
CA ARG A 239 -14.28 -5.45 -18.86
C ARG A 239 -13.30 -5.04 -19.94
N THR A 240 -12.33 -4.18 -19.63
CA THR A 240 -11.33 -3.75 -20.61
C THR A 240 -10.43 -4.90 -21.04
N LEU A 241 -10.02 -5.78 -20.12
CA LEU A 241 -9.21 -6.95 -20.46
C LEU A 241 -10.01 -7.96 -21.29
N VAL A 242 -11.23 -8.32 -20.87
CA VAL A 242 -12.07 -9.25 -21.63
C VAL A 242 -12.40 -8.71 -23.04
N ALA A 243 -12.67 -7.40 -23.17
CA ALA A 243 -12.92 -6.79 -24.48
C ALA A 243 -11.67 -6.74 -25.39
N SER A 244 -10.48 -6.69 -24.79
CA SER A 244 -9.21 -6.66 -25.52
C SER A 244 -8.90 -7.98 -26.21
N ASP A 245 -9.37 -9.10 -25.63
CA ASP A 245 -9.18 -10.45 -26.19
C ASP A 245 -9.92 -10.62 -27.53
N SER A 246 -11.15 -10.11 -27.58
CA SER A 246 -12.03 -10.20 -28.76
C SER A 246 -11.56 -9.41 -29.99
N LYS A 247 -10.54 -8.54 -29.85
CA LYS A 247 -9.97 -7.76 -30.96
C LYS A 247 -8.51 -8.18 -31.17
N ALA A 248 -8.31 -9.25 -31.93
CA ALA A 248 -7.02 -9.86 -32.28
C ALA A 248 -6.10 -8.95 -33.15
N SER A 249 -5.77 -7.76 -32.65
CA SER A 249 -4.66 -6.95 -33.17
C SER A 249 -3.74 -6.57 -31.99
N PRO A 250 -2.54 -7.18 -31.89
CA PRO A 250 -1.62 -6.95 -30.78
C PRO A 250 -1.11 -5.50 -30.68
N SER A 251 -1.43 -4.64 -31.66
CA SER A 251 -1.09 -3.21 -31.68
C SER A 251 -2.19 -2.27 -31.13
N SER A 252 -3.40 -2.77 -30.82
CA SER A 252 -4.50 -1.91 -30.33
C SER A 252 -4.79 -2.04 -28.83
N CYS A 253 -4.05 -2.87 -28.09
CA CYS A 253 -4.14 -2.91 -26.64
C CYS A 253 -3.30 -1.77 -26.03
N THR A 254 -3.95 -0.64 -25.73
CA THR A 254 -3.38 0.48 -24.95
C THR A 254 -2.98 0.09 -23.52
N PHE A 255 -3.10 -1.19 -23.15
CA PHE A 255 -2.70 -1.78 -21.87
C PHE A 255 -1.20 -1.99 -21.74
N SER A 256 -0.48 -2.26 -22.84
CA SER A 256 0.91 -2.71 -22.77
C SER A 256 1.93 -1.62 -22.40
N ASN A 257 1.59 -0.34 -22.64
CA ASN A 257 2.56 0.75 -22.58
C ASN A 257 2.30 1.80 -21.49
N LEU A 258 1.21 1.69 -20.73
CA LEU A 258 0.83 2.69 -19.71
C LEU A 258 0.29 1.99 -18.46
N LEU A 259 1.11 1.19 -17.79
CA LEU A 259 0.84 0.76 -16.42
C LEU A 259 1.87 1.41 -15.52
N PHE A 260 1.46 1.96 -14.37
CA PHE A 260 2.40 2.51 -13.40
C PHE A 260 2.22 1.78 -12.08
N ALA A 261 3.32 1.56 -11.36
CA ALA A 261 3.22 0.96 -10.03
C ALA A 261 4.17 1.63 -9.01
N GLU A 262 3.71 1.74 -7.77
CA GLU A 262 4.48 2.23 -6.62
C GLU A 262 4.66 1.10 -5.59
N GLY A 263 5.83 1.05 -4.94
CA GLY A 263 6.20 -0.01 -3.98
C GLY A 263 7.38 -0.86 -4.44
N PRO A 264 7.54 -2.10 -3.93
CA PRO A 264 6.68 -2.79 -2.98
C PRO A 264 6.67 -2.16 -1.57
N TYR A 265 5.53 -2.20 -0.90
CA TYR A 265 5.32 -1.76 0.47
C TYR A 265 4.91 -2.95 1.34
N GLY A 266 5.61 -3.18 2.44
CA GLY A 266 5.34 -4.31 3.33
C GLY A 266 6.07 -4.15 4.66
N HIS A 267 6.02 -5.20 5.48
CA HIS A 267 6.82 -5.27 6.70
C HIS A 267 8.31 -5.29 6.36
N ALA A 268 9.17 -4.82 7.27
CA ALA A 268 10.62 -4.92 7.08
C ALA A 268 11.16 -6.32 7.36
N SER A 269 10.41 -7.16 8.09
CA SER A 269 10.79 -8.53 8.45
C SER A 269 9.74 -9.54 8.00
N ASP A 270 10.20 -10.75 7.73
CA ASP A 270 9.38 -11.93 7.42
C ASP A 270 8.88 -12.55 8.73
N PHE A 271 8.02 -11.83 9.46
CA PHE A 271 7.61 -12.23 10.80
C PHE A 271 6.89 -13.59 10.85
N TYR A 272 6.30 -14.02 9.74
CA TYR A 272 5.66 -15.34 9.62
C TYR A 272 6.67 -16.50 9.72
N LEU A 273 7.97 -16.24 9.51
CA LEU A 273 9.03 -17.24 9.68
C LEU A 273 9.41 -17.48 11.15
N LYS A 274 8.91 -16.65 12.08
CA LYS A 274 9.27 -16.74 13.52
C LYS A 274 8.51 -17.84 14.27
N TYR A 275 7.52 -18.47 13.63
CA TYR A 275 6.61 -19.42 14.25
C TYR A 275 6.93 -20.84 13.83
N ASP A 276 6.67 -21.81 14.71
CA ASP A 276 6.82 -23.23 14.40
C ASP A 276 5.69 -23.75 13.51
N ALA A 277 4.49 -23.18 13.69
CA ALA A 277 3.28 -23.50 12.96
C ALA A 277 2.50 -22.24 12.55
N LEU A 278 1.77 -22.32 11.45
CA LEU A 278 0.95 -21.22 10.94
C LEU A 278 -0.51 -21.65 10.77
N LEU A 279 -1.42 -20.84 11.30
CA LEU A 279 -2.86 -20.92 11.05
C LEU A 279 -3.27 -19.73 10.19
N LEU A 280 -3.52 -19.97 8.92
CA LEU A 280 -3.86 -18.96 7.91
C LEU A 280 -5.38 -18.95 7.70
N VAL A 281 -6.06 -17.83 7.98
CA VAL A 281 -7.53 -17.72 7.86
C VAL A 281 -7.91 -16.66 6.83
N ALA A 282 -8.39 -17.08 5.66
CA ALA A 282 -8.68 -16.20 4.53
C ALA A 282 -10.18 -16.10 4.21
N GLY A 283 -10.60 -14.91 3.74
CA GLY A 283 -11.93 -14.67 3.17
C GLY A 283 -11.88 -14.05 1.78
N GLY A 284 -12.43 -14.76 0.78
CA GLY A 284 -12.46 -14.34 -0.62
C GLY A 284 -11.05 -14.10 -1.17
N ILE A 285 -10.84 -12.94 -1.81
CA ILE A 285 -9.54 -12.54 -2.37
C ILE A 285 -8.46 -12.27 -1.29
N GLY A 286 -8.84 -12.27 0.00
CA GLY A 286 -7.89 -12.21 1.11
C GLY A 286 -6.92 -13.40 1.18
N ILE A 287 -7.09 -14.43 0.36
CA ILE A 287 -6.10 -15.51 0.22
C ILE A 287 -4.78 -15.05 -0.40
N THR A 288 -4.77 -13.98 -1.21
CA THR A 288 -3.60 -13.53 -1.98
C THR A 288 -2.28 -13.39 -1.20
N PRO A 289 -2.22 -12.73 -0.01
CA PRO A 289 -1.00 -12.69 0.79
C PRO A 289 -0.58 -14.08 1.32
N PHE A 290 -1.51 -15.01 1.50
CA PHE A 290 -1.19 -16.36 1.96
C PHE A 290 -0.68 -17.25 0.85
N ILE A 291 -1.13 -17.06 -0.40
CA ILE A 291 -0.49 -17.68 -1.57
C ILE A 291 0.99 -17.29 -1.62
N ALA A 292 1.31 -16.01 -1.44
CA ALA A 292 2.69 -15.54 -1.42
C ALA A 292 3.51 -16.16 -0.26
N ILE A 293 2.94 -16.26 0.95
CA ILE A 293 3.60 -16.92 2.09
C ILE A 293 3.87 -18.40 1.78
N LEU A 294 2.88 -19.11 1.27
CA LEU A 294 3.00 -20.54 0.98
C LEU A 294 4.07 -20.78 -0.08
N ARG A 295 4.05 -20.02 -1.19
CA ARG A 295 5.09 -20.08 -2.23
C ARG A 295 6.48 -19.81 -1.66
N ASP A 296 6.62 -18.81 -0.79
CA ASP A 296 7.89 -18.49 -0.14
C ASP A 296 8.39 -19.62 0.75
N LEU A 297 7.51 -20.18 1.58
CA LEU A 297 7.83 -21.32 2.43
C LEU A 297 8.23 -22.56 1.61
N PHE A 298 7.56 -22.83 0.48
CA PHE A 298 7.94 -23.94 -0.39
C PHE A 298 9.35 -23.77 -0.95
N HIS A 299 9.71 -22.59 -1.44
CA HIS A 299 11.07 -22.30 -1.92
C HIS A 299 12.12 -22.47 -0.82
N ARG A 300 11.86 -21.95 0.39
CA ARG A 300 12.81 -22.04 1.51
C ARG A 300 12.98 -23.47 2.04
N HIS A 301 11.91 -24.25 2.11
CA HIS A 301 11.99 -25.66 2.48
C HIS A 301 12.78 -26.47 1.45
N GLN A 302 12.61 -26.16 0.16
CA GLN A 302 13.39 -26.77 -0.91
C GLN A 302 14.87 -26.41 -0.80
N ALA A 303 15.17 -25.16 -0.45
CA ALA A 303 16.53 -24.69 -0.15
C ALA A 303 17.09 -25.25 1.18
N LYS A 304 16.31 -26.06 1.91
CA LYS A 304 16.66 -26.65 3.21
C LYS A 304 17.08 -25.61 4.25
N GLU A 305 16.47 -24.42 4.21
CA GLU A 305 16.66 -23.42 5.25
C GLU A 305 16.17 -23.97 6.61
N ARG A 306 16.83 -23.54 7.70
CA ARG A 306 16.51 -23.97 9.07
C ARG A 306 15.57 -22.97 9.74
N GLY A 307 14.82 -23.42 10.73
CA GLY A 307 13.93 -22.56 11.53
C GLY A 307 12.67 -22.09 10.77
N LEU A 308 12.22 -22.86 9.79
CA LEU A 308 11.00 -22.58 9.04
C LEU A 308 9.76 -23.22 9.71
N PRO A 309 8.57 -22.60 9.59
CA PRO A 309 7.32 -23.22 9.99
C PRO A 309 7.08 -24.55 9.25
N ARG A 310 6.88 -25.65 9.99
CA ARG A 310 6.73 -26.99 9.40
C ARG A 310 5.30 -27.47 9.28
N SER A 311 4.37 -26.86 10.02
CA SER A 311 2.97 -27.25 10.04
C SER A 311 2.10 -26.05 9.72
N ILE A 312 1.43 -26.09 8.58
CA ILE A 312 0.62 -24.97 8.08
C ILE A 312 -0.79 -25.46 7.79
N GLN A 313 -1.77 -24.78 8.39
CA GLN A 313 -3.18 -25.00 8.14
C GLN A 313 -3.80 -23.75 7.51
N LEU A 314 -4.42 -23.92 6.34
CA LEU A 314 -5.15 -22.86 5.64
C LEU A 314 -6.65 -23.09 5.77
N ILE A 315 -7.37 -22.15 6.36
CA ILE A 315 -8.83 -22.10 6.38
C ILE A 315 -9.27 -20.98 5.44
N TRP A 316 -9.91 -21.33 4.34
CA TRP A 316 -10.31 -20.36 3.32
C TRP A 316 -11.80 -20.40 3.06
N THR A 317 -12.43 -19.22 3.08
CA THR A 317 -13.86 -19.06 2.83
C THR A 317 -14.09 -18.32 1.50
N VAL A 318 -14.88 -18.92 0.60
CA VAL A 318 -15.25 -18.31 -0.68
C VAL A 318 -16.75 -18.36 -0.92
N LYS A 319 -17.24 -17.52 -1.83
CA LYS A 319 -18.66 -17.51 -2.20
C LYS A 319 -18.98 -18.52 -3.30
N ARG A 320 -18.06 -18.70 -4.26
CA ARG A 320 -18.25 -19.54 -5.45
C ARG A 320 -17.15 -20.59 -5.55
N GLY A 321 -17.50 -21.78 -6.05
CA GLY A 321 -16.56 -22.88 -6.29
C GLY A 321 -15.50 -22.53 -7.34
N SER A 322 -15.87 -21.76 -8.37
CA SER A 322 -14.92 -21.28 -9.40
C SER A 322 -13.76 -20.46 -8.86
N GLU A 323 -13.87 -19.87 -7.66
CA GLU A 323 -12.76 -19.16 -7.02
C GLU A 323 -11.65 -20.11 -6.55
N LEU A 324 -11.96 -21.40 -6.31
CA LEU A 324 -11.00 -22.38 -5.83
C LEU A 324 -9.84 -22.63 -6.80
N VAL A 325 -10.01 -22.24 -8.08
CA VAL A 325 -8.93 -22.27 -9.07
C VAL A 325 -7.70 -21.48 -8.61
N LEU A 326 -7.83 -20.46 -7.76
CA LEU A 326 -6.67 -19.73 -7.22
C LEU A 326 -5.73 -20.60 -6.37
N LEU A 327 -6.18 -21.75 -5.89
CA LEU A 327 -5.31 -22.70 -5.18
C LEU A 327 -4.33 -23.39 -6.12
N THR A 328 -4.62 -23.46 -7.43
CA THR A 328 -3.67 -24.02 -8.40
C THR A 328 -2.39 -23.20 -8.45
N ASP A 329 -2.47 -21.90 -8.16
CA ASP A 329 -1.32 -21.00 -8.15
C ASP A 329 -0.47 -21.08 -6.87
N ILE A 330 -0.86 -21.88 -5.86
CA ILE A 330 -0.09 -22.01 -4.62
C ILE A 330 1.17 -22.86 -4.81
N PHE A 331 1.14 -23.83 -5.72
CA PHE A 331 2.20 -24.82 -5.85
C PHE A 331 2.81 -24.77 -7.26
N PRO A 332 4.12 -24.54 -7.40
CA PRO A 332 4.74 -24.55 -8.72
C PRO A 332 4.82 -26.01 -9.24
N PRO A 333 4.81 -26.22 -10.57
CA PRO A 333 4.67 -27.56 -11.15
C PRO A 333 5.86 -28.47 -10.79
N LYS A 334 5.58 -29.76 -10.57
CA LYS A 334 6.50 -30.92 -10.53
C LYS A 334 7.61 -31.00 -9.47
N ARG A 335 8.08 -29.90 -8.88
CA ARG A 335 9.38 -29.90 -8.17
C ARG A 335 9.36 -30.05 -6.64
N TYR A 336 8.18 -30.10 -6.01
CA TYR A 336 8.05 -29.90 -4.55
C TYR A 336 7.69 -31.15 -3.73
N SER A 337 7.75 -32.35 -4.32
CA SER A 337 7.38 -33.63 -3.68
C SER A 337 8.22 -34.02 -2.44
N ASN A 338 9.33 -33.34 -2.16
CA ASN A 338 10.25 -33.67 -1.06
C ASN A 338 10.25 -32.64 0.09
N ALA A 339 9.27 -31.73 0.15
CA ALA A 339 9.21 -30.76 1.24
C ALA A 339 8.79 -31.43 2.56
N THR A 340 9.57 -31.24 3.63
CA THR A 340 9.27 -31.70 5.00
C THR A 340 8.18 -30.87 5.69
N MET A 341 7.31 -30.24 4.91
CA MET A 341 6.30 -29.27 5.34
C MET A 341 4.93 -29.94 5.27
N HIS A 342 4.26 -30.07 6.40
CA HIS A 342 2.87 -30.51 6.47
C HIS A 342 1.94 -29.34 6.14
N PHE A 343 1.18 -29.46 5.07
CA PHE A 343 0.21 -28.46 4.63
C PHE A 343 -1.18 -29.08 4.52
N GLU A 344 -2.15 -28.48 5.18
CA GLU A 344 -3.57 -28.87 5.11
C GLU A 344 -4.43 -27.65 4.74
N CYS A 345 -5.32 -27.83 3.76
CA CYS A 345 -6.23 -26.78 3.31
C CYS A 345 -7.69 -27.17 3.55
N HIS A 346 -8.45 -26.30 4.23
CA HIS A 346 -9.89 -26.42 4.42
C HIS A 346 -10.60 -25.27 3.71
N ALA A 347 -11.24 -25.57 2.58
CA ALA A 347 -11.98 -24.60 1.78
C ALA A 347 -13.49 -24.65 2.10
N PHE A 348 -14.11 -23.50 2.30
CA PHE A 348 -15.51 -23.37 2.73
C PHE A 348 -16.32 -22.55 1.74
N LEU A 349 -17.38 -23.15 1.19
CA LEU A 349 -18.30 -22.48 0.27
C LEU A 349 -19.53 -21.92 0.98
N THR A 350 -19.77 -20.61 0.83
CA THR A 350 -20.84 -19.89 1.53
C THR A 350 -21.96 -19.33 0.64
N GLY A 351 -21.88 -19.49 -0.69
CA GLY A 351 -22.87 -18.97 -1.64
C GLY A 351 -24.13 -19.83 -1.79
N GLN A 352 -25.20 -19.22 -2.32
CA GLN A 352 -26.50 -19.88 -2.59
C GLN A 352 -26.59 -20.55 -3.97
N ASP A 353 -25.68 -20.27 -4.90
CA ASP A 353 -25.59 -21.01 -6.18
C ASP A 353 -25.09 -22.42 -5.90
N THR A 354 -26.06 -23.28 -5.59
CA THR A 354 -25.91 -24.65 -5.11
C THR A 354 -25.89 -25.70 -6.23
N GLN A 355 -25.76 -25.30 -7.50
CA GLN A 355 -25.40 -26.26 -8.54
C GLN A 355 -23.87 -26.38 -8.61
N TYR A 356 -23.37 -27.26 -7.75
CA TYR A 356 -22.22 -28.08 -8.10
C TYR A 356 -22.66 -28.94 -9.27
N ASP A 357 -22.38 -28.52 -10.51
CA ASP A 357 -22.37 -29.50 -11.58
C ASP A 357 -21.12 -30.35 -11.40
N THR A 358 -21.30 -31.67 -11.42
CA THR A 358 -20.21 -32.65 -11.41
C THR A 358 -19.23 -32.43 -12.58
N GLY A 359 -19.59 -31.59 -13.56
CA GLY A 359 -18.73 -31.04 -14.61
C GLY A 359 -17.75 -29.93 -14.18
N GLU A 360 -18.04 -29.11 -13.17
CA GLU A 360 -17.05 -28.13 -12.65
C GLU A 360 -15.96 -28.82 -11.83
N VAL A 361 -16.26 -30.01 -11.30
CA VAL A 361 -15.24 -30.94 -10.77
C VAL A 361 -14.31 -31.42 -11.90
N SER A 362 -14.76 -31.44 -13.16
CA SER A 362 -13.92 -31.80 -14.31
C SER A 362 -12.88 -30.72 -14.66
N LEU A 363 -13.17 -29.43 -14.46
CA LEU A 363 -12.17 -28.34 -14.55
C LEU A 363 -11.13 -28.43 -13.41
N ILE A 364 -11.58 -28.92 -12.27
CA ILE A 364 -10.75 -29.23 -11.11
C ILE A 364 -9.96 -30.55 -11.35
N HIS A 365 -10.42 -31.45 -12.22
CA HIS A 365 -9.81 -32.76 -12.53
C HIS A 365 -8.99 -32.78 -13.85
N GLY A 366 -8.62 -31.62 -14.39
CA GLY A 366 -7.73 -31.52 -15.55
C GLY A 366 -8.42 -31.28 -16.90
N GLY A 367 -9.65 -30.76 -16.91
CA GLY A 367 -10.19 -30.06 -18.07
C GLY A 367 -9.58 -28.66 -18.17
N GLU A 368 -9.17 -28.24 -19.36
CA GLU A 368 -8.82 -26.84 -19.60
C GLU A 368 -10.01 -25.96 -19.18
N PRO A 369 -9.80 -24.89 -18.39
CA PRO A 369 -10.85 -23.97 -18.03
C PRO A 369 -11.50 -23.37 -19.27
N GLU A 370 -12.72 -23.83 -19.59
CA GLU A 370 -13.59 -23.12 -20.54
C GLU A 370 -13.67 -21.66 -20.08
N ASN A 371 -13.20 -20.74 -20.95
CA ASN A 371 -13.15 -19.28 -20.74
C ASN A 371 -11.98 -18.71 -19.92
N GLU A 372 -10.86 -19.42 -19.76
CA GLU A 372 -9.62 -18.75 -19.35
C GLU A 372 -9.04 -17.91 -20.49
N VAL A 373 -8.75 -16.63 -20.20
CA VAL A 373 -8.14 -15.71 -21.15
C VAL A 373 -6.74 -15.36 -20.69
N THR A 374 -5.72 -15.79 -21.43
CA THR A 374 -4.31 -15.48 -21.15
C THR A 374 -3.72 -14.63 -22.27
N MET A 375 -3.24 -13.45 -21.90
CA MET A 375 -2.58 -12.50 -22.79
C MET A 375 -1.09 -12.40 -22.43
N ASN A 376 -0.23 -12.82 -23.34
CA ASN A 376 1.21 -12.69 -23.22
C ASN A 376 1.70 -11.44 -23.96
N PHE A 377 2.53 -10.63 -23.28
CA PHE A 377 3.05 -9.40 -23.85
C PHE A 377 4.57 -9.56 -24.11
N PRO A 378 4.97 -9.75 -25.39
CA PRO A 378 6.36 -9.95 -25.75
C PRO A 378 7.21 -8.72 -25.41
N ASN A 379 8.50 -8.95 -25.21
CA ASN A 379 9.45 -7.89 -24.88
C ASN A 379 9.69 -7.01 -26.13
N VAL A 380 9.01 -5.87 -26.23
CA VAL A 380 9.27 -4.92 -27.32
C VAL A 380 10.55 -4.16 -27.00
N SER A 381 11.61 -4.42 -27.77
CA SER A 381 12.89 -3.72 -27.70
C SER A 381 12.66 -2.21 -27.82
N GLY A 382 12.89 -1.47 -26.73
CA GLY A 382 12.76 0.01 -26.69
C GLY A 382 11.88 0.56 -25.56
N CYS A 383 11.03 -0.26 -24.92
CA CYS A 383 10.21 0.14 -23.77
C CYS A 383 10.51 -0.70 -22.52
N GLU A 384 11.73 -0.57 -21.99
CA GLU A 384 12.20 -1.28 -20.79
C GLU A 384 11.69 -0.65 -19.48
N GLY A 385 10.37 -0.56 -19.35
CA GLY A 385 9.71 -0.13 -18.13
C GLY A 385 9.73 -1.23 -17.07
N SER A 386 10.51 -1.09 -15.99
CA SER A 386 10.52 -2.04 -14.87
C SER A 386 10.31 -1.34 -13.54
N LEU A 387 9.72 -2.05 -12.56
CA LEU A 387 9.36 -1.45 -11.27
C LEU A 387 10.59 -0.82 -10.62
N SER A 388 10.53 0.50 -10.47
CA SER A 388 11.62 1.28 -9.92
C SER A 388 11.85 0.96 -8.45
N THR A 389 13.11 0.94 -8.08
CA THR A 389 13.61 0.59 -6.76
C THR A 389 13.72 1.80 -5.82
N VAL A 390 13.40 3.00 -6.31
CA VAL A 390 13.56 4.29 -5.60
C VAL A 390 12.80 4.33 -4.26
N SER A 391 11.60 3.74 -4.21
CA SER A 391 10.81 3.62 -2.97
C SER A 391 10.75 2.18 -2.44
N ALA A 392 11.35 1.22 -3.14
CA ALA A 392 11.25 -0.18 -2.76
C ALA A 392 11.92 -0.41 -1.40
N THR A 393 11.35 -1.34 -0.63
CA THR A 393 11.86 -1.81 0.66
C THR A 393 13.35 -2.11 0.58
N GLY A 394 14.18 -1.44 1.40
CA GLY A 394 15.57 -1.88 1.58
C GLY A 394 16.56 -0.85 2.14
N ASN A 395 16.55 0.41 1.69
CA ASN A 395 17.61 1.35 2.09
C ASN A 395 17.06 2.56 2.88
N GLY A 396 16.86 2.35 4.18
CA GLY A 396 16.45 3.42 5.10
C GLY A 396 17.48 4.55 5.20
N LEU A 397 18.77 4.22 5.05
CA LEU A 397 19.86 5.18 5.06
C LEU A 397 19.74 6.17 3.90
N TRP A 398 19.45 5.68 2.69
CA TRP A 398 19.23 6.51 1.51
C TRP A 398 18.10 7.54 1.72
N ILE A 399 16.95 7.09 2.22
CA ILE A 399 15.80 7.98 2.46
C ILE A 399 16.11 8.96 3.60
N ALA A 400 16.86 8.54 4.62
CA ALA A 400 17.33 9.43 5.68
C ALA A 400 18.28 10.51 5.13
N SER A 401 19.24 10.14 4.26
CA SER A 401 20.15 11.08 3.60
C SER A 401 19.40 12.10 2.74
N LEU A 402 18.45 11.64 1.91
CA LEU A 402 17.58 12.53 1.12
C LEU A 402 16.83 13.51 2.02
N THR A 403 16.23 13.00 3.10
CA THR A 403 15.47 13.80 4.06
C THR A 403 16.36 14.84 4.74
N ALA A 404 17.56 14.45 5.18
CA ALA A 404 18.52 15.33 5.82
C ALA A 404 18.99 16.45 4.90
N VAL A 405 19.39 16.13 3.65
CA VAL A 405 19.83 17.12 2.67
C VAL A 405 18.71 18.07 2.28
N ALA A 406 17.50 17.55 2.02
CA ALA A 406 16.35 18.39 1.69
C ALA A 406 15.98 19.32 2.87
N SER A 407 16.07 18.83 4.11
CA SER A 407 15.80 19.64 5.31
C SER A 407 16.84 20.74 5.49
N PHE A 408 18.14 20.39 5.40
CA PHE A 408 19.23 21.35 5.50
C PHE A 408 19.15 22.42 4.41
N ALA A 409 18.90 22.02 3.16
CA ALA A 409 18.75 22.94 2.05
C ALA A 409 17.54 23.88 2.22
N THR A 410 16.41 23.36 2.72
CA THR A 410 15.24 24.19 3.02
C THR A 410 15.57 25.26 4.06
N ILE A 411 16.18 24.86 5.19
CA ILE A 411 16.57 25.78 6.27
C ILE A 411 17.61 26.79 5.78
N PHE A 412 18.59 26.36 4.99
CA PHE A 412 19.62 27.22 4.43
C PHE A 412 19.04 28.26 3.47
N VAL A 413 18.19 27.85 2.52
CA VAL A 413 17.50 28.76 1.58
C VAL A 413 16.64 29.75 2.34
N MET A 414 15.91 29.31 3.36
CA MET A 414 15.14 30.21 4.23
C MET A 414 16.03 31.24 4.91
N TYR A 415 17.13 30.80 5.53
CA TYR A 415 18.06 31.67 6.24
C TYR A 415 18.70 32.71 5.32
N VAL A 416 19.22 32.28 4.16
CA VAL A 416 19.83 33.18 3.17
C VAL A 416 18.82 34.19 2.66
N SER A 417 17.59 33.75 2.38
CA SER A 417 16.55 34.64 1.85
C SER A 417 16.07 35.66 2.89
N ASP A 418 15.95 35.27 4.15
CA ASP A 418 15.65 36.18 5.27
C ASP A 418 16.77 37.21 5.47
N ARG A 419 18.04 36.78 5.42
CA ARG A 419 19.19 37.68 5.53
C ARG A 419 19.30 38.62 4.33
N SER A 420 19.11 38.13 3.10
CA SER A 420 19.17 38.93 1.89
C SER A 420 18.09 40.01 1.86
N THR A 421 16.87 39.65 2.24
CA THR A 421 15.76 40.62 2.29
C THR A 421 15.93 41.63 3.42
N SER A 422 16.47 41.21 4.56
CA SER A 422 16.86 42.11 5.64
C SER A 422 17.96 43.10 5.23
N LEU A 423 18.90 42.70 4.38
CA LEU A 423 19.98 43.57 3.87
C LEU A 423 19.48 44.56 2.80
N GLN A 424 18.46 44.18 2.02
CA GLN A 424 17.91 45.01 0.94
C GLN A 424 16.81 45.98 1.40
N SER A 425 16.29 45.86 2.63
CA SER A 425 15.27 46.76 3.18
C SER A 425 15.93 48.07 3.68
N PRO A 426 15.89 49.18 2.90
CA PRO A 426 16.66 50.39 3.21
C PRO A 426 16.08 51.19 4.39
N SER A 427 14.86 50.85 4.82
CA SER A 427 14.10 51.57 5.85
C SER A 427 14.03 50.83 7.19
N GLY A 428 14.66 49.65 7.32
CA GLY A 428 14.56 48.83 8.54
C GLY A 428 13.17 48.24 8.80
N ASN A 429 12.22 48.39 7.87
CA ASN A 429 10.87 47.85 8.03
C ASN A 429 10.88 46.32 7.82
N PRO A 430 10.24 45.55 8.72
CA PRO A 430 10.14 44.10 8.56
C PRO A 430 9.30 43.75 7.33
N LEU A 431 9.65 42.65 6.67
CA LEU A 431 8.86 42.08 5.58
C LEU A 431 7.41 41.83 6.03
N SER A 432 6.45 42.11 5.13
CA SER A 432 5.05 41.75 5.39
C SER A 432 4.90 40.22 5.53
N SER A 433 3.97 39.79 6.37
CA SER A 433 3.82 38.38 6.78
C SER A 433 3.60 37.44 5.59
N HIS A 434 3.03 37.92 4.48
CA HIS A 434 2.73 37.11 3.29
C HIS A 434 3.95 36.90 2.42
N HIS A 435 4.86 37.88 2.36
CA HIS A 435 6.14 37.69 1.68
C HIS A 435 6.97 36.64 2.41
N VAL A 436 6.99 36.67 3.74
CA VAL A 436 7.69 35.65 4.55
C VAL A 436 7.03 34.27 4.40
N ALA A 437 5.70 34.20 4.39
CA ALA A 437 4.96 32.95 4.16
C ALA A 437 5.20 32.38 2.75
N LEU A 438 5.23 33.23 1.72
CA LEU A 438 5.54 32.83 0.35
C LEU A 438 6.97 32.30 0.25
N LEU A 439 7.93 33.00 0.87
CA LEU A 439 9.33 32.60 0.89
C LEU A 439 9.51 31.24 1.56
N TYR A 440 8.83 31.02 2.69
CA TYR A 440 8.78 29.73 3.37
C TYR A 440 8.29 28.62 2.42
N PHE A 441 7.16 28.85 1.74
CA PHE A 441 6.59 27.88 0.81
C PHE A 441 7.52 27.56 -0.36
N VAL A 442 8.10 28.58 -1.00
CA VAL A 442 9.04 28.43 -2.12
C VAL A 442 10.31 27.69 -1.67
N SER A 443 10.86 28.02 -0.50
CA SER A 443 12.05 27.35 0.04
C SER A 443 11.81 25.86 0.28
N MET A 444 10.63 25.48 0.76
CA MET A 444 10.24 24.09 0.95
C MET A 444 10.15 23.35 -0.39
N LEU A 445 9.55 23.97 -1.41
CA LEU A 445 9.49 23.40 -2.76
C LEU A 445 10.89 23.23 -3.37
N MET A 446 11.78 24.22 -3.21
CA MET A 446 13.16 24.13 -3.68
C MET A 446 13.96 23.05 -2.94
N GLY A 447 13.80 22.92 -1.63
CA GLY A 447 14.45 21.89 -0.84
C GLY A 447 14.04 20.48 -1.25
N ILE A 448 12.74 20.24 -1.43
CA ILE A 448 12.21 18.92 -1.81
C ILE A 448 12.46 18.60 -3.27
N GLY A 449 12.06 19.49 -4.19
CA GLY A 449 12.11 19.25 -5.62
C GLY A 449 13.49 19.48 -6.25
N GLY A 450 14.16 20.56 -5.86
CA GLY A 450 15.48 20.93 -6.37
C GLY A 450 16.57 20.07 -5.75
N PHE A 451 16.91 20.34 -4.50
CA PHE A 451 18.00 19.64 -3.81
C PHE A 451 17.68 18.16 -3.59
N GLY A 452 16.47 17.82 -3.15
CA GLY A 452 16.04 16.43 -3.04
C GLY A 452 16.05 15.71 -4.39
N GLY A 453 15.67 16.38 -5.48
CA GLY A 453 15.75 15.84 -6.84
C GLY A 453 17.18 15.51 -7.27
N VAL A 454 18.15 16.40 -7.00
CA VAL A 454 19.58 16.15 -7.27
C VAL A 454 20.06 14.89 -6.54
N VAL A 455 19.68 14.76 -5.28
CA VAL A 455 20.07 13.61 -4.45
C VAL A 455 19.51 12.32 -5.08
N VAL A 456 18.24 12.31 -5.50
CA VAL A 456 17.61 11.15 -6.18
C VAL A 456 18.31 10.82 -7.51
N LEU A 457 18.69 11.84 -8.27
CA LEU A 457 19.43 11.68 -9.53
C LEU A 457 20.80 11.03 -9.29
N VAL A 458 21.57 11.54 -8.33
CA VAL A 458 22.89 10.99 -7.97
C VAL A 458 22.75 9.54 -7.53
N TRP A 459 21.76 9.22 -6.68
CA TRP A 459 21.49 7.85 -6.27
C TRP A 459 21.15 6.93 -7.44
N SER A 460 20.32 7.40 -8.38
CA SER A 460 19.96 6.63 -9.58
C SER A 460 21.18 6.35 -10.46
N ILE A 461 22.09 7.32 -10.63
CA ILE A 461 23.33 7.16 -11.41
C ILE A 461 24.28 6.17 -10.74
N LEU A 462 24.56 6.37 -9.44
CA LEU A 462 25.45 5.48 -8.67
C LEU A 462 24.95 4.04 -8.67
N ARG A 463 23.63 3.86 -8.56
CA ARG A 463 23.01 2.54 -8.64
C ARG A 463 23.19 1.91 -10.02
N ASN A 464 22.89 2.64 -11.09
CA ASN A 464 23.06 2.11 -12.45
C ASN A 464 24.50 1.67 -12.73
N ILE A 465 25.49 2.42 -12.24
CA ILE A 465 26.91 2.05 -12.32
C ILE A 465 27.19 0.73 -11.58
N ASN A 466 26.68 0.59 -10.35
CA ASN A 466 26.89 -0.62 -9.54
C ASN A 466 26.13 -1.84 -10.10
N SER A 467 24.91 -1.65 -10.60
CA SER A 467 24.14 -2.68 -11.27
C SER A 467 24.80 -3.14 -12.57
N GLY A 468 25.40 -2.22 -13.35
CA GLY A 468 26.17 -2.56 -14.55
C GLY A 468 27.44 -3.38 -14.24
N LYS A 469 28.09 -3.12 -13.10
CA LYS A 469 29.22 -3.93 -12.61
C LYS A 469 28.78 -5.32 -12.14
N SER A 470 27.68 -5.41 -11.40
CA SER A 470 27.12 -6.68 -10.93
C SER A 470 26.57 -7.54 -12.07
N TYR A 471 25.99 -6.93 -13.11
CA TYR A 471 25.53 -7.62 -14.32
C TYR A 471 26.69 -8.21 -15.13
N LYS A 472 27.77 -7.44 -15.34
CA LYS A 472 29.00 -7.93 -15.97
C LYS A 472 29.68 -9.05 -15.18
N SER A 473 29.55 -9.08 -13.86
CA SER A 473 30.12 -10.17 -13.04
C SER A 473 29.26 -11.44 -13.05
N ALA A 474 27.94 -11.32 -13.31
CA ALA A 474 27.04 -12.46 -13.42
C ALA A 474 27.07 -13.09 -14.82
N SER A 475 27.22 -12.28 -15.87
CA SER A 475 27.30 -12.77 -17.26
C SER A 475 28.57 -13.58 -17.56
N VAL A 476 29.63 -13.44 -16.74
CA VAL A 476 30.87 -14.24 -16.87
C VAL A 476 30.67 -15.71 -16.44
N TYR A 477 29.56 -16.03 -15.76
CA TYR A 477 29.21 -17.40 -15.38
C TYR A 477 28.18 -18.07 -16.31
N ASP A 478 27.64 -17.34 -17.29
CA ASP A 478 26.59 -17.81 -18.21
C ASP A 478 27.08 -17.94 -19.68
N GLU A 479 28.40 -18.03 -19.91
CA GLU A 479 28.97 -18.35 -21.24
C GLU A 479 29.07 -19.86 -21.48
N GLU A 480 27.93 -20.55 -21.47
CA GLU A 480 27.72 -21.72 -22.34
C GLU A 480 26.35 -21.55 -23.00
N GLY A 481 26.41 -21.04 -24.23
CA GLY A 481 25.27 -20.60 -25.00
C GLY A 481 24.35 -21.74 -25.42
N THR A 482 23.08 -21.61 -25.05
CA THR A 482 21.95 -22.00 -25.90
C THR A 482 20.79 -21.05 -25.60
N PRO A 483 20.07 -20.52 -26.61
CA PRO A 483 18.93 -19.66 -26.36
C PRO A 483 17.85 -20.51 -25.68
N ALA A 484 17.55 -20.21 -24.41
CA ALA A 484 16.41 -20.79 -23.72
C ALA A 484 15.12 -20.25 -24.36
N SER A 485 14.73 -20.81 -25.51
CA SER A 485 13.34 -20.89 -25.90
C SER A 485 12.62 -21.61 -24.76
N CYS A 486 11.81 -20.89 -23.97
CA CYS A 486 10.95 -21.52 -22.98
C CYS A 486 10.05 -22.52 -23.72
N PRO A 487 10.23 -23.85 -23.58
CA PRO A 487 9.24 -24.78 -24.04
C PRO A 487 8.09 -24.67 -23.04
N LEU A 488 6.92 -24.22 -23.49
CA LEU A 488 5.69 -24.45 -22.75
C LEU A 488 5.58 -25.98 -22.55
N PRO A 489 5.60 -26.50 -21.31
CA PRO A 489 5.44 -27.92 -21.13
C PRO A 489 3.96 -28.27 -21.25
N ASP A 490 3.61 -29.08 -22.25
CA ASP A 490 2.31 -29.76 -22.44
C ASP A 490 1.95 -30.76 -21.32
N ARG A 491 2.13 -30.40 -20.04
CA ARG A 491 1.89 -31.29 -18.88
C ARG A 491 1.34 -30.58 -17.64
N GLU A 492 0.46 -29.59 -17.81
CA GLU A 492 -0.29 -28.97 -16.69
C GLU A 492 -1.28 -29.95 -16.02
N ASN A 493 -1.84 -30.91 -16.76
CA ASN A 493 -3.01 -31.72 -16.36
C ASN A 493 -2.73 -32.83 -15.30
N VAL A 494 -1.48 -32.98 -14.85
CA VAL A 494 -1.08 -34.03 -13.88
C VAL A 494 -0.93 -33.46 -12.45
N TRP A 495 -0.71 -32.15 -12.27
CA TRP A 495 -0.44 -31.53 -10.95
C TRP A 495 -1.68 -30.99 -10.27
N GLN A 496 -2.65 -30.54 -11.07
CA GLN A 496 -3.97 -30.12 -10.59
C GLN A 496 -4.64 -31.24 -9.77
N ARG A 497 -4.41 -32.52 -10.11
CA ARG A 497 -4.94 -33.68 -9.38
C ARG A 497 -4.39 -33.84 -7.95
N ASN A 498 -3.08 -33.68 -7.71
CA ASN A 498 -2.48 -33.90 -6.37
C ASN A 498 -2.78 -32.78 -5.36
N LEU A 499 -3.19 -31.60 -5.82
CA LEU A 499 -3.49 -30.44 -4.96
C LEU A 499 -4.81 -30.57 -4.20
N LEU A 500 -5.72 -31.36 -4.75
CA LEU A 500 -7.06 -31.54 -4.24
C LEU A 500 -7.13 -32.66 -3.21
N ASP A 501 -6.18 -33.60 -3.25
CA ASP A 501 -6.12 -34.70 -2.27
C ASP A 501 -5.90 -34.19 -0.84
N ASN A 502 -5.23 -33.03 -0.66
CA ASN A 502 -5.03 -32.38 0.64
C ASN A 502 -5.95 -31.18 0.89
N THR A 503 -6.93 -30.93 0.00
CA THR A 503 -7.87 -29.81 0.14
C THR A 503 -9.26 -30.34 0.47
N ASN A 504 -9.66 -30.17 1.73
CA ASN A 504 -10.98 -30.53 2.20
C ASN A 504 -11.99 -29.42 1.87
N VAL A 505 -12.85 -29.63 0.87
CA VAL A 505 -13.91 -28.69 0.50
C VAL A 505 -15.19 -28.99 1.27
N MET A 506 -15.67 -28.00 2.04
CA MET A 506 -16.84 -28.08 2.91
C MET A 506 -17.88 -27.02 2.55
N ARG A 507 -19.15 -27.30 2.85
CA ARG A 507 -20.25 -26.34 2.68
C ARG A 507 -20.53 -25.58 3.98
N GLY A 508 -20.90 -24.32 3.85
CA GLY A 508 -21.27 -23.46 4.98
C GLY A 508 -20.10 -22.60 5.50
N ARG A 509 -20.35 -21.91 6.61
CA ARG A 509 -19.33 -21.10 7.28
C ARG A 509 -18.48 -21.98 8.20
N PRO A 510 -17.16 -21.75 8.29
CA PRO A 510 -16.30 -22.50 9.21
C PRO A 510 -16.69 -22.21 10.65
N ASN A 511 -16.73 -23.26 11.47
CA ASN A 511 -16.72 -23.11 12.92
C ASN A 511 -15.27 -22.87 13.36
N ILE A 512 -14.86 -21.60 13.40
CA ILE A 512 -13.46 -21.19 13.69
C ILE A 512 -13.00 -21.77 15.03
N ARG A 513 -13.85 -21.75 16.05
CA ARG A 513 -13.54 -22.31 17.38
C ARG A 513 -13.16 -23.79 17.33
N LYS A 514 -13.84 -24.60 16.50
CA LYS A 514 -13.49 -26.02 16.31
C LYS A 514 -12.05 -26.17 15.81
N TYR A 515 -11.65 -25.36 14.83
CA TYR A 515 -10.29 -25.41 14.28
C TYR A 515 -9.24 -24.91 15.26
N PHE A 516 -9.56 -23.89 16.05
CA PHE A 516 -8.67 -23.40 17.09
C PHE A 516 -8.43 -24.43 18.20
N ASN A 517 -9.47 -25.15 18.63
CA ASN A 517 -9.33 -26.24 19.58
C ASN A 517 -8.48 -27.38 19.01
N ALA A 518 -8.73 -27.81 17.77
CA ALA A 518 -7.94 -28.84 17.11
C ALA A 518 -6.47 -28.42 16.92
N ALA A 519 -6.23 -27.16 16.53
CA ALA A 519 -4.90 -26.59 16.39
C ALA A 519 -4.16 -26.52 17.74
N ALA A 520 -4.85 -26.25 18.83
CA ALA A 520 -4.25 -26.24 20.17
C ALA A 520 -3.73 -27.63 20.58
N GLU A 521 -4.45 -28.69 20.20
CA GLU A 521 -4.01 -30.07 20.44
C GLU A 521 -2.85 -30.47 19.51
N TRP A 522 -2.96 -30.18 18.21
CA TRP A 522 -1.96 -30.56 17.21
C TRP A 522 -0.64 -29.80 17.33
N TYR A 523 -0.71 -28.55 17.79
CA TYR A 523 0.46 -27.68 17.94
C TYR A 523 0.90 -27.52 19.38
N ARG A 524 0.57 -28.50 20.25
CA ARG A 524 0.97 -28.51 21.66
C ARG A 524 2.47 -28.22 21.83
N GLY A 525 2.81 -27.20 22.62
CA GLY A 525 4.18 -26.80 22.91
C GLY A 525 4.89 -26.01 21.80
N LYS A 526 4.16 -25.54 20.78
CA LYS A 526 4.70 -24.76 19.64
C LYS A 526 4.16 -23.34 19.63
N ASP A 527 4.96 -22.41 19.11
CA ASP A 527 4.54 -21.05 18.86
C ASP A 527 3.73 -20.98 17.55
N VAL A 528 2.45 -20.61 17.62
CA VAL A 528 1.55 -20.59 16.45
C VAL A 528 1.26 -19.17 15.99
N GLY A 529 1.66 -18.87 14.75
CA GLY A 529 1.30 -17.62 14.08
C GLY A 529 -0.09 -17.71 13.47
N VAL A 530 -1.05 -16.96 13.99
CA VAL A 530 -2.42 -16.87 13.45
C VAL A 530 -2.52 -15.64 12.55
N LEU A 531 -2.56 -15.83 11.23
CA LEU A 531 -2.69 -14.74 10.27
C LEU A 531 -4.09 -14.75 9.66
N VAL A 532 -4.78 -13.61 9.70
CA VAL A 532 -6.13 -13.46 9.11
C VAL A 532 -6.15 -12.39 8.01
N SER A 533 -6.81 -12.68 6.90
CA SER A 533 -7.04 -11.72 5.82
C SER A 533 -8.44 -11.85 5.22
N GLY A 534 -9.22 -10.77 5.25
CA GLY A 534 -10.61 -10.80 4.80
C GLY A 534 -11.48 -9.74 5.49
N PRO A 535 -12.81 -9.89 5.46
CA PRO A 535 -13.74 -8.90 6.01
C PRO A 535 -13.58 -8.71 7.53
N ALA A 536 -13.90 -7.51 8.02
CA ALA A 536 -13.73 -7.14 9.43
C ALA A 536 -14.41 -8.11 10.41
N SER A 537 -15.57 -8.68 10.05
CA SER A 537 -16.27 -9.68 10.86
C SER A 537 -15.46 -10.97 11.04
N LEU A 538 -14.74 -11.41 9.98
CA LEU A 538 -13.85 -12.57 10.06
C LEU A 538 -12.65 -12.28 10.97
N GLN A 539 -12.03 -11.11 10.78
CA GLN A 539 -10.89 -10.69 11.61
C GLN A 539 -11.26 -10.59 13.09
N GLN A 540 -12.43 -10.03 13.41
CA GLN A 540 -12.94 -9.94 14.78
C GLN A 540 -13.21 -11.32 15.38
N SER A 541 -13.78 -12.24 14.60
CA SER A 541 -14.03 -13.61 15.06
C SER A 541 -12.73 -14.33 15.39
N VAL A 542 -11.73 -14.28 14.50
CA VAL A 542 -10.41 -14.91 14.72
C VAL A 542 -9.69 -14.27 15.91
N ALA A 543 -9.71 -12.94 16.03
CA ALA A 543 -9.12 -12.23 17.17
C ALA A 543 -9.79 -12.61 18.50
N GLY A 544 -11.12 -12.80 18.49
CA GLY A 544 -11.89 -13.26 19.63
C GLY A 544 -11.45 -14.64 20.11
N GLU A 545 -11.24 -15.59 19.19
CA GLU A 545 -10.75 -16.93 19.52
C GLU A 545 -9.30 -16.92 20.03
N CYS A 546 -8.39 -16.15 19.41
CA CYS A 546 -7.03 -15.98 19.93
C CYS A 546 -7.05 -15.45 21.38
N LYS A 547 -7.89 -14.45 21.66
CA LYS A 547 -8.04 -13.87 23.01
C LYS A 547 -8.62 -14.88 23.99
N ALA A 548 -9.63 -15.66 23.59
CA ALA A 548 -10.25 -16.69 24.43
C ALA A 548 -9.24 -17.78 24.80
N HIS A 549 -8.43 -18.24 23.85
CA HIS A 549 -7.35 -19.21 24.10
C HIS A 549 -6.28 -18.66 25.04
N TYR A 550 -5.85 -17.41 24.83
CA TYR A 550 -4.86 -16.76 25.71
C TYR A 550 -5.36 -16.60 27.15
N MET A 551 -6.67 -16.37 27.35
CA MET A 551 -7.28 -16.22 28.68
C MET A 551 -7.55 -17.55 29.39
N SER A 552 -7.53 -18.67 28.67
CA SER A 552 -7.72 -20.00 29.26
C SER A 552 -6.43 -20.43 29.98
N SER A 553 -6.51 -20.80 31.26
CA SER A 553 -5.36 -21.06 32.14
C SER A 553 -4.44 -22.23 31.74
N SER A 554 -4.69 -22.88 30.59
CA SER A 554 -3.94 -24.04 30.06
C SER A 554 -3.27 -23.71 28.73
N VAL A 555 -2.52 -22.59 28.65
CA VAL A 555 -1.82 -22.20 27.41
C VAL A 555 -0.61 -23.10 27.19
N GLU A 556 -0.84 -24.27 26.61
CA GLU A 556 0.22 -25.17 26.16
C GLU A 556 0.80 -24.76 24.79
N SER A 557 0.09 -23.89 24.05
CA SER A 557 0.54 -23.32 22.77
C SER A 557 0.04 -21.88 22.63
N PRO A 558 0.94 -20.87 22.62
CA PRO A 558 0.53 -19.48 22.44
C PRO A 558 0.12 -19.20 20.98
N PHE A 559 -1.05 -18.55 20.83
CA PHE A 559 -1.58 -18.12 19.52
C PHE A 559 -1.34 -16.62 19.31
N TYR A 560 -0.47 -16.28 18.36
CA TYR A 560 -0.10 -14.90 18.04
C TYR A 560 -0.93 -14.37 16.88
N PHE A 561 -1.84 -13.44 17.17
CA PHE A 561 -2.76 -12.88 16.19
C PHE A 561 -2.12 -11.79 15.32
N HIS A 562 -2.30 -11.90 14.00
CA HIS A 562 -1.90 -10.92 12.99
C HIS A 562 -3.01 -10.67 11.98
N SER A 563 -3.39 -9.40 11.77
CA SER A 563 -4.33 -9.02 10.70
C SER A 563 -3.59 -8.50 9.48
N VAL A 564 -3.80 -9.15 8.34
CA VAL A 564 -3.27 -8.77 7.03
C VAL A 564 -4.42 -8.17 6.21
N SER A 565 -4.65 -6.86 6.31
CA SER A 565 -5.77 -6.21 5.62
C SER A 565 -5.50 -4.78 5.15
N PHE A 566 -6.04 -4.48 3.96
CA PHE A 566 -6.12 -3.14 3.37
C PHE A 566 -7.43 -2.43 3.71
N ASP A 567 -7.63 -2.08 4.98
CA ASP A 567 -8.79 -1.27 5.39
C ASP A 567 -8.51 0.24 5.23
N MET A 568 -8.52 0.73 3.98
CA MET A 568 -8.36 2.17 3.68
C MET A 568 -9.55 3.04 4.16
#